data_AF-A0A9P7BK23-F1
#
_entry.id   AF-A0A9P7BK23-F1
#
_cell.length_a   1.000
_cell.length_b   1.000
_cell.length_c   1.000
_cell.angle_alpha   90.00
_cell.angle_beta   90.00
_cell.angle_gamma   90.00
#
_symmetry.space_group_name_H-M   'P 1'
#
loop_
_entity.id
_entity.type
_entity.pdbx_description
1 polymer ?
#
loop_
_entity_poly.entity_id
_entity_poly.type
_entity_poly.pdbx_seq_one_letter_code
_entity_poly.pdbx_strand_id
1 'polypeptide(L)' 'MATAAHEEHTAAPAGDAGWAPRAGQERLELAIAYLDLGDAQTARTLLQEVAEGGDLHSQAQARELLARLP' A
#
# COMPACT_ATOMS: atom_id res chain seq x y z
N MET A 1 -31.73 15.45 -1.19
CA MET A 1 -30.68 15.25 -2.22
C MET A 1 -29.74 14.15 -1.74
N ALA A 2 -29.10 13.48 -2.69
CA ALA A 2 -28.64 12.09 -2.64
C ALA A 2 -27.57 11.70 -1.59
N THR A 3 -27.61 10.40 -1.32
CA THR A 3 -26.75 9.51 -0.52
C THR A 3 -25.26 9.50 -0.92
N ALA A 4 -24.39 9.46 0.10
CA ALA A 4 -23.18 8.62 0.19
C ALA A 4 -22.76 8.67 1.68
N ALA A 5 -23.08 7.70 2.55
CA ALA A 5 -22.69 6.30 2.47
C ALA A 5 -21.24 6.14 1.98
N HIS A 6 -20.30 6.58 2.82
CA HIS A 6 -19.00 5.93 2.89
C HIS A 6 -18.75 5.57 4.35
N GLU A 7 -19.46 4.52 4.71
CA GLU A 7 -18.93 3.39 5.46
C GLU A 7 -17.73 3.77 6.33
N GLU A 8 -18.05 4.10 7.57
CA GLU A 8 -17.17 3.89 8.71
C GLU A 8 -16.50 2.54 8.51
N HIS A 9 -15.25 2.57 8.03
CA HIS A 9 -14.44 1.38 7.83
C HIS A 9 -14.05 0.89 9.22
N THR A 10 -14.98 0.23 9.89
CA THR A 10 -14.70 -0.61 11.06
C THR A 10 -13.97 -1.86 10.59
N ALA A 11 -12.76 -1.69 10.07
CA ALA A 11 -11.83 -2.80 10.04
C ALA A 11 -11.32 -3.00 11.47
N ALA A 12 -11.59 -4.20 11.98
CA ALA A 12 -10.95 -4.75 13.16
C ALA A 12 -9.43 -4.53 13.10
N PRO A 13 -8.74 -4.38 14.25
CA PRO A 13 -7.29 -4.15 14.27
C PRO A 13 -6.58 -5.41 13.76
N ALA A 14 -6.32 -5.47 12.46
CA ALA A 14 -5.65 -6.58 11.82
C ALA A 14 -4.26 -6.13 11.39
N GLY A 15 -3.26 -6.49 12.22
CA GLY A 15 -1.85 -6.45 11.85
C GLY A 15 -1.03 -5.58 12.78
N ASP A 16 -0.40 -6.22 13.75
CA ASP A 16 0.70 -5.69 14.55
C ASP A 16 1.91 -5.44 13.62
N ALA A 17 1.86 -4.34 12.87
CA ALA A 17 2.96 -3.87 12.04
C ALA A 17 2.89 -2.34 11.85
N GLY A 18 2.70 -1.61 12.95
CA GLY A 18 3.09 -0.19 13.11
C GLY A 18 2.48 0.91 12.22
N TRP A 19 1.77 0.59 11.13
CA TRP A 19 1.22 1.58 10.21
C TRP A 19 -0.29 1.74 10.40
N ALA A 20 -0.81 2.95 10.16
CA ALA A 20 -2.26 3.20 10.02
C ALA A 20 -2.68 3.07 8.55
N PRO A 21 -3.90 2.61 8.21
CA PRO A 21 -4.24 2.14 6.87
C PRO A 21 -3.85 3.04 5.69
N ARG A 22 -4.00 4.34 5.92
CA ARG A 22 -3.64 5.39 4.97
C ARG A 22 -2.12 5.47 4.70
N ALA A 23 -1.32 5.26 5.73
CA ALA A 23 0.14 5.45 5.75
C ALA A 23 0.93 4.52 4.84
N GLY A 24 0.30 3.52 4.23
CA GLY A 24 0.94 2.97 3.05
C GLY A 24 0.08 2.45 1.94
N GLN A 25 -1.18 2.85 1.92
CA GLN A 25 -1.69 3.33 0.64
C GLN A 25 -0.77 4.46 0.10
N GLU A 26 -0.42 5.45 0.93
CA GLU A 26 0.47 6.56 0.53
C GLU A 26 1.86 6.09 0.06
N ARG A 27 2.48 5.15 0.78
CA ARG A 27 3.74 4.50 0.38
C ARG A 27 3.62 3.70 -0.92
N LEU A 28 2.50 3.00 -1.12
CA LEU A 28 2.25 2.26 -2.35
C LEU A 28 2.16 3.23 -3.54
N GLU A 29 1.43 4.34 -3.38
CA GLU A 29 1.34 5.42 -4.38
C GLU A 29 2.71 6.02 -4.68
N LEU A 30 3.52 6.26 -3.65
CA LEU A 30 4.89 6.76 -3.81
C LEU A 30 5.78 5.76 -4.56
N ALA A 31 5.68 4.47 -4.25
CA ALA A 31 6.44 3.43 -4.94
C ALA A 31 6.10 3.38 -6.44
N ILE A 32 4.82 3.50 -6.79
CA ILE A 32 4.36 3.55 -8.19
C ILE A 32 4.95 4.78 -8.89
N ALA A 33 4.93 5.94 -8.25
CA ALA A 33 5.54 7.15 -8.81
C ALA A 33 7.05 6.99 -9.08
N TYR A 34 7.78 6.28 -8.21
CA TYR A 34 9.18 5.96 -8.45
C TYR A 34 9.38 4.96 -9.61
N LEU A 35 8.48 3.99 -9.79
CA LEU A 35 8.51 3.10 -10.97
C LEU A 35 8.30 3.88 -12.26
N ASP A 36 7.35 4.82 -12.27
CA ASP A 36 7.07 5.68 -13.43
C ASP A 36 8.26 6.59 -13.78
N LEU A 37 9.07 6.98 -12.78
CA LEU A 37 10.30 7.73 -12.98
C LEU A 37 11.47 6.86 -13.50
N GLY A 38 11.35 5.53 -13.39
CA GLY A 38 12.38 4.55 -13.73
C GLY A 38 13.25 4.09 -12.54
N ASP A 39 12.98 4.58 -11.34
CA ASP A 39 13.69 4.25 -10.10
C ASP A 39 13.14 2.98 -9.46
N ALA A 40 13.35 1.84 -10.13
CA ALA A 40 12.89 0.54 -9.67
C ALA A 40 13.48 0.11 -8.31
N GLN A 41 14.68 0.59 -7.97
CA GLN A 41 15.32 0.28 -6.68
C GLN A 41 14.57 0.91 -5.51
N THR A 42 14.31 2.23 -5.57
CA THR A 42 13.57 2.94 -4.52
C THR A 42 12.15 2.42 -4.41
N ALA A 43 11.49 2.20 -5.55
CA ALA A 43 10.16 1.61 -5.58
C ALA A 43 10.13 0.22 -4.92
N ARG A 44 11.10 -0.65 -5.24
CA ARG A 44 11.20 -1.98 -4.63
C ARG A 44 11.30 -1.91 -3.12
N THR A 45 12.15 -1.04 -2.58
CA THR A 45 12.29 -0.85 -1.13
C THR A 45 10.97 -0.44 -0.49
N LEU A 46 10.28 0.55 -1.07
CA LEU A 46 8.97 1.00 -0.57
C LEU A 46 7.91 -0.10 -0.64
N LEU A 47 7.89 -0.90 -1.71
CA LEU A 47 6.97 -2.03 -1.83
C LEU A 47 7.27 -3.13 -0.81
N GLN A 48 8.54 -3.36 -0.45
CA GLN A 48 8.90 -4.29 0.61
C GLN A 48 8.41 -3.79 1.97
N GLU A 49 8.62 -2.51 2.29
CA GLU A 49 8.08 -1.88 3.50
C GLU A 49 6.55 -2.01 3.58
N VAL A 50 5.86 -1.85 2.44
CA VAL A 50 4.40 -2.06 2.35
C VAL A 50 4.01 -3.51 2.52
N ALA A 51 4.75 -4.44 1.94
CA ALA A 51 4.48 -5.88 2.04
C ALA A 51 4.70 -6.44 3.45
N GLU A 52 5.50 -5.76 4.27
CA GLU A 52 5.83 -6.12 5.65
C GLU A 52 4.96 -5.37 6.68
N GLY A 53 4.68 -4.09 6.46
CA GLY A 53 4.02 -3.21 7.43
C GLY A 53 2.63 -2.73 7.07
N GLY A 54 2.15 -3.01 5.86
CA GLY A 54 0.90 -2.45 5.36
C GLY A 54 -0.37 -3.11 5.84
N ASP A 55 -1.53 -2.57 5.45
CA ASP A 55 -2.78 -3.30 5.55
C ASP A 55 -2.78 -4.48 4.57
N LEU A 56 -3.67 -5.44 4.81
CA LEU A 56 -3.84 -6.62 3.95
C LEU A 56 -4.00 -6.24 2.46
N HIS A 57 -4.72 -5.16 2.16
CA HIS A 57 -4.91 -4.69 0.79
C HIS A 57 -3.61 -4.16 0.16
N SER A 58 -2.92 -3.27 0.88
CA SER A 58 -1.66 -2.66 0.42
C SER A 58 -0.54 -3.69 0.33
N GLN A 59 -0.46 -4.62 1.30
CA GLN A 59 0.45 -5.75 1.27
C GLN A 59 0.24 -6.63 0.02
N ALA A 60 -1.02 -6.96 -0.31
CA ALA A 60 -1.34 -7.77 -1.47
C ALA A 60 -0.92 -7.07 -2.78
N GLN A 61 -1.26 -5.78 -2.93
CA GLN A 61 -0.84 -5.00 -4.10
C GLN A 61 0.69 -4.90 -4.20
N ALA A 62 1.38 -4.64 -3.09
CA ALA A 62 2.83 -4.51 -3.12
C ALA A 62 3.53 -5.83 -3.49
N ARG A 63 3.03 -6.97 -2.98
CA ARG A 63 3.54 -8.29 -3.38
C ARG A 63 3.29 -8.59 -4.85
N GLU A 64 2.14 -8.18 -5.39
CA GLU A 64 1.85 -8.33 -6.82
C GLU A 64 2.82 -7.48 -7.66
N LEU A 65 3.03 -6.22 -7.31
CA LEU A 65 3.97 -5.34 -8.01
C LEU A 65 5.41 -5.88 -7.95
N LEU A 66 5.86 -6.33 -6.77
CA LEU A 66 7.16 -6.96 -6.58
C LEU A 66 7.36 -8.20 -7.46
N ALA A 67 6.32 -8.98 -7.70
CA ALA A 67 6.37 -10.15 -8.59
C ALA A 67 6.41 -9.77 -10.09
N ARG A 68 5.99 -8.55 -10.45
CA ARG A 68 5.99 -8.02 -11.82
C ARG A 68 7.29 -7.29 -12.18
N LEU A 69 8.05 -6.87 -11.17
CA LEU A 69 9.39 -6.33 -11.34
C LEU A 69 10.36 -7.43 -11.83
N PRO A 70 11.23 -7.15 -12.83
CA PRO A 70 12.17 -8.11 -13.40
C PRO A 70 13.34 -8.48 -12.47
#